data_AF-G9ZW19-F1
#
_entry.id   AF-G9ZW19-F1
#
_cell.length_a   1.000
_cell.length_b   1.000
_cell.length_c   1.000
_cell.angle_alpha   90.00
_cell.angle_beta   90.00
_cell.angle_gamma   90.00
#
_symmetry.space_group_name_H-M   'P 1'
#
loop_
_entity.id
_entity.type
_entity.pdbx_description
1 polymer ?
#
loop_
_entity_poly.entity_id
_entity_poly.type
_entity_poly.pdbx_seq_one_letter_code
_entity_poly.pdbx_strand_id
1 'polypeptide(L)'
;MTPRLDYAKAAPDLYKAMYALERAVTSAGLEHSLIELVKMRASQINGCAFCLDMHSKDARKAGETEARLYLLNAWHEAPHYTDRERAALAWTEALTLVSTTHAPDAVYDGLSPHFTDAEKVQLTMLINTINAWNRLAIGFRAVPPLPKA
;
A
#
# COMPACT_ATOMS: atom_id res chain seq x y z
N MET A 1 -4.73 -5.32 22.21
CA MET A 1 -5.03 -6.41 21.26
C MET A 1 -3.95 -7.46 21.42
N THR A 2 -4.28 -8.75 21.36
CA THR A 2 -3.30 -9.86 21.45
C THR A 2 -3.15 -10.51 20.08
N PRO A 3 -1.92 -10.75 19.58
CA PRO A 3 -1.72 -11.51 18.34
C PRO A 3 -2.35 -12.90 18.42
N ARG A 4 -2.96 -13.37 17.32
CA ARG A 4 -3.52 -14.73 17.21
C ARG A 4 -2.42 -15.77 17.00
N LEU A 5 -1.42 -15.42 16.20
CA LEU A 5 -0.32 -16.29 15.79
C LEU A 5 0.86 -15.43 15.33
N ASP A 6 2.07 -15.84 15.68
CA ASP A 6 3.28 -15.36 15.01
C ASP A 6 3.44 -16.13 13.69
N TYR A 7 2.89 -15.58 12.60
CA TYR A 7 2.90 -16.21 11.29
C TYR A 7 4.29 -16.28 10.66
N ALA A 8 5.21 -15.39 11.04
CA ALA A 8 6.59 -15.44 10.58
C ALA A 8 7.33 -16.64 11.20
N LYS A 9 7.08 -16.93 12.48
CA LYS A 9 7.61 -18.11 13.16
C LYS A 9 6.90 -19.40 12.76
N ALA A 10 5.59 -19.36 12.56
CA ALA A 10 4.79 -20.55 12.24
C ALA A 10 5.06 -21.07 10.82
N ALA A 11 5.37 -20.19 9.86
CA ALA A 11 5.64 -20.55 8.47
C ALA A 11 6.77 -19.67 7.88
N PRO A 12 8.04 -19.88 8.30
CA PRO A 12 9.16 -19.01 7.95
C PRO A 12 9.44 -18.94 6.45
N ASP A 13 9.30 -20.06 5.73
CA ASP A 13 9.55 -20.09 4.29
C ASP A 13 8.50 -19.31 3.49
N LEU A 14 7.22 -19.37 3.91
CA LEU A 14 6.16 -18.57 3.30
C LEU A 14 6.34 -17.07 3.60
N TYR A 15 6.73 -16.73 4.83
CA TYR A 15 7.06 -15.36 5.19
C TYR A 15 8.26 -14.83 4.38
N LYS A 16 9.30 -15.65 4.18
CA LYS A 16 10.46 -15.32 3.35
C LYS A 16 10.07 -15.09 1.89
N ALA A 17 9.17 -15.90 1.34
CA ALA A 17 8.66 -15.71 -0.01
C ALA A 17 7.88 -14.39 -0.15
N MET A 18 7.01 -14.06 0.82
CA MET A 18 6.30 -12.78 0.85
C MET A 18 7.27 -11.59 0.93
N TYR A 19 8.33 -11.71 1.74
CA TYR A 19 9.35 -10.68 1.84
C TYR A 19 10.22 -10.55 0.57
N ALA A 20 10.46 -11.66 -0.14
CA ALA A 20 11.14 -11.63 -1.43
C ALA A 20 10.33 -10.85 -2.47
N LEU A 21 9.00 -11.04 -2.49
CA LEU A 21 8.10 -10.27 -3.33
C LEU A 21 8.13 -8.78 -2.97
N GLU A 22 8.07 -8.44 -1.67
CA GLU A 22 8.19 -7.06 -1.18
C GLU A 22 9.47 -6.38 -1.71
N ARG A 23 10.63 -7.04 -1.59
CA ARG A 23 11.90 -6.49 -2.09
C ARG A 23 11.90 -6.32 -3.60
N ALA A 24 11.39 -7.31 -4.34
CA ALA A 24 11.35 -7.25 -5.79
C ALA A 24 10.52 -6.06 -6.27
N VAL A 25 9.35 -5.83 -5.67
CA VAL A 25 8.46 -4.74 -6.08
C VAL A 25 8.97 -3.38 -5.66
N THR A 26 9.48 -3.24 -4.43
CA THR A 26 10.05 -1.96 -3.95
C THR A 26 11.33 -1.54 -4.68
N SER A 27 12.05 -2.50 -5.29
CA SER A 27 13.24 -2.23 -6.10
C SER A 27 12.93 -2.09 -7.59
N ALA A 28 11.66 -2.17 -7.99
CA ALA A 28 11.29 -2.26 -9.41
C ALA A 28 11.37 -0.92 -10.18
N GLY A 29 11.53 0.20 -9.47
CA GLY A 29 11.79 1.51 -10.09
C GLY A 29 10.75 2.58 -9.83
N LEU A 30 9.63 2.27 -9.16
CA LEU A 30 8.71 3.29 -8.67
C LEU A 30 9.34 4.14 -7.57
N GLU A 31 8.97 5.41 -7.54
CA GLU A 31 9.46 6.38 -6.57
C GLU A 31 9.02 5.99 -5.17
N HIS A 32 9.93 6.10 -4.19
CA HIS A 32 9.66 5.65 -2.83
C HIS A 32 8.47 6.38 -2.17
N SER A 33 8.28 7.68 -2.46
CA SER A 33 7.11 8.44 -2.00
C SER A 33 5.81 7.83 -2.50
N LEU A 34 5.73 7.52 -3.80
CA LEU A 34 4.55 6.90 -4.41
C LEU A 34 4.27 5.51 -3.82
N ILE A 35 5.34 4.74 -3.58
CA ILE A 35 5.24 3.41 -2.96
C ILE A 35 4.53 3.51 -1.60
N GLU A 36 4.96 4.41 -0.73
CA GLU A 36 4.37 4.53 0.60
C GLU A 36 2.93 5.07 0.55
N LEU A 37 2.59 6.00 -0.35
CA LEU A 37 1.20 6.44 -0.54
C LEU A 37 0.26 5.29 -0.93
N VAL A 38 0.67 4.46 -1.90
CA VAL A 38 -0.09 3.28 -2.34
C VAL A 38 -0.28 2.29 -1.18
N LYS A 39 0.81 2.00 -0.46
CA LYS A 39 0.75 1.07 0.68
C LYS A 39 -0.15 1.58 1.79
N MET A 40 -0.06 2.86 2.10
CA MET A 40 -0.92 3.50 3.10
C MET A 40 -2.38 3.52 2.66
N ARG A 41 -2.68 3.89 1.41
CA ARG A 41 -4.07 3.98 0.93
C ARG A 41 -4.76 2.62 0.92
N ALA A 42 -4.11 1.58 0.40
CA ALA A 42 -4.64 0.23 0.45
C ALA A 42 -4.87 -0.25 1.90
N SER A 43 -3.94 0.08 2.80
CA SER A 43 -4.05 -0.26 4.23
C SER A 43 -5.17 0.49 4.95
N GLN A 44 -5.47 1.74 4.55
CA GLN A 44 -6.62 2.49 5.06
C GLN A 44 -7.93 1.80 4.69
N ILE A 45 -8.08 1.40 3.41
CA ILE A 45 -9.27 0.71 2.91
C ILE A 45 -9.46 -0.64 3.60
N ASN A 46 -8.38 -1.41 3.73
CA ASN A 46 -8.42 -2.74 4.36
C ASN A 46 -8.50 -2.68 5.90
N GLY A 47 -8.23 -1.54 6.53
CA GLY A 47 -8.21 -1.40 8.00
C GLY A 47 -7.02 -2.06 8.70
N CYS A 48 -5.83 -2.08 8.07
CA CYS A 48 -4.63 -2.67 8.67
C CYS A 48 -3.88 -1.67 9.56
N ALA A 49 -4.18 -1.60 10.86
CA ALA A 49 -3.50 -0.70 11.81
C ALA A 49 -1.97 -0.92 11.89
N PHE A 50 -1.51 -2.18 11.84
CA PHE A 50 -0.09 -2.51 11.83
C PHE A 50 0.64 -1.92 10.62
N CYS A 51 0.03 -2.06 9.44
CA CYS A 51 0.58 -1.57 8.18
C CYS A 51 0.57 -0.04 8.14
N LEU A 52 -0.48 0.60 8.66
CA LEU A 52 -0.56 2.06 8.74
C LEU A 52 0.52 2.65 9.66
N ASP A 53 0.78 2.03 10.81
CA ASP A 53 1.84 2.46 11.70
C ASP A 53 3.23 2.37 11.04
N MET A 54 3.51 1.24 10.37
CA MET A 54 4.77 1.03 9.65
C MET A 54 4.96 2.04 8.52
N HIS A 55 4.02 2.09 7.58
CA HIS A 55 4.17 2.90 6.37
C HIS A 55 4.08 4.41 6.65
N SER A 56 3.36 4.85 7.68
CA SER A 56 3.40 6.27 8.09
C SER A 56 4.76 6.68 8.68
N LYS A 57 5.49 5.78 9.34
CA LYS A 57 6.85 6.06 9.83
C LYS A 57 7.84 6.07 8.68
N ASP A 58 7.75 5.12 7.77
CA ASP A 58 8.63 5.04 6.61
C ASP A 58 8.41 6.23 5.66
N ALA A 59 7.16 6.59 5.36
CA ALA A 59 6.82 7.77 4.56
C ALA A 59 7.40 9.06 5.16
N ARG A 60 7.23 9.28 6.47
CA ARG A 60 7.79 10.47 7.15
C ARG A 60 9.31 10.49 7.14
N LYS A 61 9.95 9.34 7.34
CA LYS A 61 11.40 9.21 7.23
C LYS A 61 11.91 9.56 5.83
N ALA A 62 11.10 9.33 4.81
CA ALA A 62 11.36 9.69 3.42
C ALA A 62 10.98 11.14 3.05
N GLY A 63 10.51 11.96 3.99
CA GLY A 63 10.18 13.36 3.76
C GLY A 63 8.72 13.64 3.40
N GLU A 64 7.83 12.65 3.52
CA GLU A 64 6.39 12.87 3.36
C GLU A 64 5.84 13.77 4.47
N THR A 65 4.84 14.59 4.16
CA THR A 65 4.30 15.60 5.08
C THR A 65 3.05 15.11 5.80
N GLU A 66 2.88 15.53 7.06
CA GLU A 66 1.67 15.20 7.84
C GLU A 66 0.39 15.66 7.12
N ALA A 67 0.41 16.82 6.47
CA ALA A 67 -0.73 17.32 5.70
C ALA A 67 -1.17 16.34 4.60
N ARG A 68 -0.22 15.82 3.82
CA ARG A 68 -0.51 14.79 2.80
C ARG A 68 -0.96 13.49 3.46
N LEU A 69 -0.26 12.99 4.47
CA LEU A 69 -0.64 11.74 5.16
C LEU A 69 -2.07 11.77 5.72
N TYR A 70 -2.47 12.87 6.35
CA TYR A 70 -3.82 13.04 6.91
C TYR A 70 -4.89 13.15 5.81
N LEU A 71 -4.57 13.83 4.71
CA LEU A 71 -5.50 14.02 3.59
C LEU A 71 -5.58 12.82 2.64
N LEU A 72 -4.72 11.80 2.79
CA LEU A 72 -4.70 10.63 1.91
C LEU A 72 -6.02 9.89 1.86
N ASN A 73 -6.78 9.85 2.96
CA ASN A 73 -8.10 9.21 2.96
C ASN A 73 -9.14 10.00 2.14
N ALA A 74 -8.89 11.28 1.88
CA ALA A 74 -9.75 12.20 1.14
C ALA A 74 -9.02 12.77 -0.10
N TRP A 75 -8.10 12.01 -0.69
CA TRP A 75 -7.20 12.49 -1.74
C TRP A 75 -7.91 13.02 -2.99
N HIS A 76 -9.12 12.53 -3.29
CA HIS A 76 -9.94 12.96 -4.42
C HIS A 76 -10.19 14.47 -4.43
N GLU A 77 -10.40 15.10 -3.27
CA GLU A 77 -10.65 16.54 -3.15
C GLU A 77 -9.42 17.34 -2.69
N ALA A 78 -8.32 16.65 -2.36
CA ALA A 78 -7.11 17.30 -1.90
C ALA A 78 -6.21 17.73 -3.09
N PRO A 79 -5.82 19.02 -3.18
CA PRO A 79 -4.94 19.52 -4.25
C PRO A 79 -3.46 19.16 -4.04
N HIS A 80 -3.15 18.31 -3.06
CA HIS A 80 -1.78 18.04 -2.60
C HIS A 80 -1.07 16.97 -3.43
N TYR A 81 -1.79 16.28 -4.32
CA TYR A 81 -1.31 15.13 -5.08
C TYR A 81 -1.16 15.45 -6.55
N THR A 82 -0.04 15.05 -7.14
CA THR A 82 0.21 15.17 -8.59
C THR A 82 -0.72 14.27 -9.40
N ASP A 83 -0.90 14.55 -10.70
CA ASP A 83 -1.76 13.72 -11.55
C ASP A 83 -1.28 12.25 -11.61
N ARG A 84 0.03 12.01 -11.60
CA ARG A 84 0.62 10.66 -11.51
C ARG A 84 0.25 9.96 -10.21
N GLU A 85 0.35 10.65 -9.07
CA GLU A 85 -0.08 10.10 -7.77
C GLU A 85 -1.58 9.82 -7.75
N ARG A 86 -2.41 10.74 -8.29
CA ARG A 86 -3.87 10.58 -8.37
C ARG A 86 -4.26 9.37 -9.22
N ALA A 87 -3.61 9.15 -10.37
CA ALA A 87 -3.83 7.98 -11.20
C ALA A 87 -3.45 6.68 -10.46
N ALA A 88 -2.32 6.66 -9.75
CA ALA A 88 -1.93 5.52 -8.94
C ALA A 88 -2.88 5.25 -7.76
N LEU A 89 -3.35 6.30 -7.08
CA LEU A 89 -4.31 6.19 -5.98
C LEU A 89 -5.65 5.67 -6.49
N ALA A 90 -6.16 6.17 -7.62
CA ALA A 90 -7.37 5.66 -8.25
C ALA A 90 -7.26 4.15 -8.56
N TRP A 91 -6.14 3.73 -9.17
CA TRP A 91 -5.89 2.33 -9.45
C TRP A 91 -5.73 1.48 -8.18
N THR A 92 -5.11 2.05 -7.13
CA THR A 92 -4.99 1.42 -5.81
C THR A 92 -6.35 1.16 -5.19
N GLU A 93 -7.27 2.12 -5.21
CA GLU A 93 -8.63 1.93 -4.70
C GLU A 93 -9.38 0.88 -5.51
N ALA A 94 -9.32 0.98 -6.85
CA ALA A 94 -9.98 0.04 -7.75
C ALA A 94 -9.54 -1.40 -7.49
N LEU A 95 -8.23 -1.68 -7.45
CA LEU A 95 -7.72 -3.04 -7.22
C LEU A 95 -7.85 -3.51 -5.78
N THR A 96 -7.76 -2.62 -4.79
CA THR A 96 -8.01 -3.02 -3.39
C THR A 96 -9.46 -3.46 -3.19
N LEU A 97 -10.40 -2.83 -3.89
CA LEU A 97 -11.82 -3.15 -3.89
C LEU A 97 -12.25 -3.98 -5.11
N VAL A 98 -11.36 -4.79 -5.68
CA VAL A 98 -11.60 -5.50 -6.96
C VAL A 98 -12.87 -6.38 -6.96
N SER A 99 -13.31 -6.89 -5.81
CA SER A 99 -14.56 -7.64 -5.67
C SER A 99 -15.81 -6.80 -5.92
N THR A 100 -15.69 -5.49 -5.83
CA THR A 100 -16.77 -4.51 -5.97
C THR A 100 -16.62 -3.68 -7.25
N THR A 101 -15.39 -3.27 -7.57
CA THR A 101 -15.11 -2.37 -8.70
C THR A 101 -14.88 -3.11 -10.01
N HIS A 102 -14.39 -4.34 -9.94
CA HIS A 102 -13.93 -5.14 -11.08
C HIS A 102 -12.93 -4.42 -12.00
N ALA A 103 -12.15 -3.50 -11.45
CA ALA A 103 -11.08 -2.76 -12.15
C ALA A 103 -11.54 -2.12 -13.48
N PRO A 104 -12.39 -1.07 -13.43
CA PRO A 104 -12.99 -0.48 -14.63
C PRO A 104 -11.94 0.06 -15.61
N ASP A 105 -12.17 -0.13 -16.92
CA ASP A 105 -11.28 0.31 -18.00
C ASP A 105 -10.95 1.80 -17.90
N ALA A 106 -11.91 2.65 -17.56
CA ALA A 106 -11.70 4.09 -17.41
C ALA A 106 -10.64 4.44 -16.34
N VAL A 107 -10.51 3.63 -15.27
CA VAL A 107 -9.47 3.83 -14.25
C VAL A 107 -8.11 3.35 -14.76
N TYR A 108 -8.08 2.24 -15.48
CA TYR A 108 -6.86 1.72 -16.13
C TYR A 108 -6.32 2.68 -17.19
N ASP A 109 -7.19 3.20 -18.06
CA ASP A 109 -6.85 4.14 -19.12
C ASP A 109 -6.25 5.44 -18.56
N GLY A 110 -6.71 5.86 -17.37
CA GLY A 110 -6.15 6.98 -16.61
C GLY A 110 -4.68 6.81 -16.20
N LEU A 111 -4.11 5.59 -16.24
CA LEU A 111 -2.69 5.36 -16.00
C LEU A 111 -1.82 5.73 -17.19
N SER A 112 -2.32 5.59 -18.42
CA SER A 112 -1.51 5.68 -19.65
C SER A 112 -0.78 7.02 -19.84
N PRO A 113 -1.32 8.18 -19.45
CA PRO A 113 -0.58 9.45 -19.53
C PRO A 113 0.60 9.55 -18.55
N HIS A 114 0.63 8.70 -17.52
CA HIS A 114 1.52 8.85 -16.38
C HIS A 114 2.46 7.68 -16.17
N PHE A 115 2.14 6.48 -16.65
CA PHE A 115 2.86 5.24 -16.40
C PHE A 115 3.15 4.49 -17.71
N THR A 116 4.39 4.04 -17.86
CA THR A 116 4.78 3.06 -18.88
C THR A 116 4.15 1.69 -18.58
N ASP A 117 4.12 0.78 -19.57
CA ASP A 117 3.56 -0.56 -19.36
C ASP A 117 4.29 -1.35 -18.27
N ALA A 118 5.61 -1.18 -18.18
CA ALA A 118 6.40 -1.75 -17.08
C ALA A 118 5.94 -1.20 -15.72
N GLU A 119 5.79 0.12 -15.58
CA GLU A 119 5.36 0.73 -14.33
C GLU A 119 3.91 0.38 -13.97
N LYS A 120 3.00 0.18 -14.94
CA LYS A 120 1.63 -0.31 -14.69
C LYS A 120 1.66 -1.69 -14.03
N VAL A 121 2.54 -2.58 -14.49
CA VAL A 121 2.75 -3.90 -13.87
C VAL A 121 3.36 -3.74 -12.48
N GLN A 122 4.35 -2.87 -12.31
CA GLN A 122 4.99 -2.62 -11.02
C GLN A 122 4.01 -2.09 -9.98
N LEU A 123 3.19 -1.10 -10.35
CA LEU A 123 2.15 -0.52 -9.50
C LEU A 123 1.11 -1.58 -9.11
N THR A 124 0.68 -2.40 -10.08
CA THR A 124 -0.27 -3.49 -9.82
C THR A 124 0.31 -4.53 -8.86
N MET A 125 1.58 -4.90 -9.05
CA MET A 125 2.27 -5.81 -8.14
C MET A 125 2.48 -5.21 -6.76
N LEU A 126 2.70 -3.90 -6.64
CA LEU A 126 2.73 -3.19 -5.37
C LEU A 126 1.40 -3.25 -4.64
N ILE A 127 0.30 -2.98 -5.34
CA ILE A 127 -1.04 -3.04 -4.78
C ILE A 127 -1.37 -4.47 -4.31
N ASN A 128 -1.00 -5.49 -5.09
CA ASN A 128 -1.16 -6.90 -4.70
C ASN A 128 -0.34 -7.24 -3.46
N THR A 129 0.90 -6.79 -3.41
CA THR A 129 1.84 -7.06 -2.32
C THR A 129 1.32 -6.48 -1.00
N ILE A 130 0.89 -5.22 -0.98
CA ILE A 130 0.32 -4.63 0.24
C ILE A 130 -1.02 -5.26 0.62
N ASN A 131 -1.85 -5.63 -0.36
CA ASN A 131 -3.11 -6.34 -0.09
C ASN A 131 -2.87 -7.71 0.55
N ALA A 132 -1.80 -8.40 0.18
CA ALA A 132 -1.38 -9.65 0.82
C ALA A 132 -0.87 -9.40 2.25
N TRP A 133 -0.02 -8.39 2.47
CA TRP A 133 0.43 -8.00 3.81
C TRP A 133 -0.72 -7.61 4.73
N ASN A 134 -1.68 -6.83 4.24
CA ASN A 134 -2.89 -6.46 5.00
C ASN A 134 -3.66 -7.71 5.43
N ARG A 135 -3.86 -8.69 4.54
CA ARG A 135 -4.54 -9.95 4.85
C ARG A 135 -3.82 -10.76 5.92
N LEU A 136 -2.49 -10.85 5.86
CA LEU A 136 -1.68 -11.51 6.90
C LEU A 136 -1.81 -10.79 8.25
N ALA A 137 -1.54 -9.50 8.28
CA ALA A 137 -1.54 -8.70 9.51
C ALA A 137 -2.93 -8.67 10.17
N ILE A 138 -3.99 -8.45 9.40
CA ILE A 138 -5.38 -8.45 9.91
C ILE A 138 -5.77 -9.86 10.36
N GLY A 139 -5.53 -10.87 9.52
CA GLY A 139 -5.89 -12.26 9.77
C GLY A 139 -5.29 -12.79 11.08
N PHE A 140 -4.04 -12.44 11.37
CA PHE A 140 -3.33 -12.89 12.57
C PHE A 140 -3.27 -11.87 13.72
N ARG A 141 -3.97 -10.74 13.59
CA ARG A 141 -4.03 -9.67 14.61
C ARG A 141 -2.64 -9.14 14.99
N ALA A 142 -1.79 -8.89 13.99
CA ALA A 142 -0.53 -8.19 14.20
C ALA A 142 -0.80 -6.84 14.89
N VAL A 143 -0.02 -6.53 15.92
CA VAL A 143 -0.23 -5.35 16.77
C VAL A 143 0.88 -4.34 16.46
N PRO A 144 0.55 -3.09 16.09
CA PRO A 144 1.56 -2.06 15.92
C PRO A 144 2.34 -1.85 17.24
N PRO A 145 3.63 -1.52 17.19
CA PRO A 145 4.40 -1.23 18.40
C PRO A 145 3.70 -0.15 19.23
N LEU A 146 3.47 -0.43 20.51
CA LEU A 146 3.01 0.59 21.44
C LEU A 146 4.12 1.63 21.65
N PRO A 147 3.78 2.91 21.84
CA PRO A 147 4.75 3.90 22.30
C PRO A 147 5.48 3.37 23.53
N LYS A 148 6.80 3.56 23.59
CA LYS A 148 7.50 3.39 24.87
C LYS A 148 6.98 4.49 25.80
N ALA A 149 6.50 4.08 26.97
CA ALA A 149 6.09 5.00 28.04
C ALA A 149 7.26 5.87 28.51
#